data_AF-A0A3C0ELS9-F1
#
_entry.id   AF-A0A3C0ELS9-F1
#
_cell.length_a   1.000
_cell.length_b   1.000
_cell.length_c   1.000
_cell.angle_alpha   90.00
_cell.angle_beta   90.00
_cell.angle_gamma   90.00
#
_symmetry.space_group_name_H-M   'P 1'
#
loop_
_entity.id
_entity.type
_entity.pdbx_description
1 polymer ?
#
loop_
_entity_poly.entity_id
_entity_poly.type
_entity_poly.pdbx_seq_one_letter_code
_entity_poly.pdbx_strand_id
1 'polypeptide(L)'
;MPITDKSSQQFEVELPDIDSDWTIGAIVGPSGSGKSTIAQKAFGSEGCMASDSLTGSPNWPTNKAVIDGFDTSIPGKHVTAMLNSVGFSSPPAWIRPWHVLSNGEKFRCDLAHALLKDQPLVAFDEFTSVVDRQIARFGSAAVAKTLRTGRARCKKFVAITCHYDILEWIQPDWYLDMADGSLHWGAVRRPDIQIHIRACKQDQWRLFKRHHYLSNNLNKAARCYIATWNNKPIAFCSTLHLYGYHDIRMIHRLVVLPDFQGLGVGTAMLDEVAKIEAINKRISIVTSHPALIRSLSRNSKWRCANVVKCGQAHKGILARTGKKTGSMGRITASFRYRKVLQ
;
A
#
# COMPACT_ATOMS: atom_id res chain seq x y z
N MET A 1 47.65 15.85 -18.58
CA MET A 1 46.55 15.76 -17.59
C MET A 1 45.88 14.40 -17.73
N PRO A 2 45.73 13.64 -16.65
CA PRO A 2 44.96 12.39 -16.64
C PRO A 2 43.51 12.62 -17.12
N ILE A 3 42.91 11.63 -17.80
CA ILE A 3 41.53 11.70 -18.30
C ILE A 3 40.52 11.89 -17.15
N THR A 4 40.85 11.42 -15.95
CA THR A 4 40.04 11.58 -14.73
C THR A 4 39.81 13.04 -14.33
N ASP A 5 40.77 13.94 -14.61
CA ASP A 5 40.63 15.37 -14.30
C ASP A 5 39.85 16.14 -15.39
N LYS A 6 39.63 15.53 -16.57
CA LYS A 6 38.86 16.13 -17.67
C LYS A 6 37.37 15.82 -17.62
N SER A 7 36.94 14.86 -16.82
CA SER A 7 35.56 14.37 -16.77
C SER A 7 35.00 14.33 -15.35
N SER A 8 35.41 15.26 -14.49
CA SER A 8 34.81 15.48 -13.18
C SER A 8 33.95 16.75 -13.21
N GLN A 9 32.73 16.65 -12.72
CA GLN A 9 31.87 17.81 -12.44
C GLN A 9 31.85 18.01 -10.93
N GLN A 10 32.11 19.24 -10.50
CA GLN A 10 31.97 19.65 -9.09
C GLN A 10 30.71 20.50 -8.96
N PHE A 11 29.96 20.24 -7.91
CA PHE A 11 28.76 20.99 -7.54
C PHE A 11 28.73 21.13 -6.02
N GLU A 12 28.17 22.25 -5.58
CA GLU A 12 27.96 22.58 -4.18
C GLU A 12 26.48 22.86 -3.99
N VAL A 13 25.90 22.23 -2.98
CA VAL A 13 24.47 22.31 -2.69
C VAL A 13 24.26 22.29 -1.18
N GLU A 14 23.22 22.97 -0.73
CA GLU A 14 22.82 22.97 0.67
C GLU A 14 21.80 21.85 0.93
N LEU A 15 21.95 21.17 2.06
CA LEU A 15 21.00 20.17 2.54
C LEU A 15 20.61 20.48 3.98
N PRO A 16 19.36 20.18 4.38
CA PRO A 16 18.96 20.34 5.77
C PRO A 16 19.76 19.47 6.71
N ASP A 17 20.00 19.99 7.92
CA ASP A 17 20.63 19.22 9.00
C ASP A 17 19.78 17.98 9.34
N ILE A 18 20.45 16.86 9.61
CA ILE A 18 19.82 15.63 10.09
C ILE A 18 19.15 15.82 11.45
N ASP A 19 19.50 16.85 12.22
CA ASP A 19 18.87 17.15 13.50
C ASP A 19 17.66 18.10 13.39
N SER A 20 17.41 18.69 12.22
CA SER A 20 16.25 19.58 11.98
C SER A 20 14.90 18.84 12.05
N ASP A 21 13.79 19.54 12.31
CA ASP A 21 12.46 18.91 12.41
C ASP A 21 11.85 18.60 11.03
N TRP A 22 12.19 17.44 10.47
CA TRP A 22 11.63 16.92 9.23
C TRP A 22 11.58 15.39 9.25
N THR A 23 10.64 14.81 8.50
CA THR A 23 10.45 13.35 8.38
C THR A 23 10.81 12.84 6.99
N ILE A 24 10.46 13.60 5.94
CA ILE A 24 10.61 13.18 4.55
C ILE A 24 11.41 14.24 3.77
N GLY A 25 12.52 13.83 3.17
CA GLY A 25 13.26 14.61 2.18
C GLY A 25 13.17 14.00 0.79
N ALA A 26 13.52 14.77 -0.23
CA ALA A 26 13.73 14.23 -1.58
C ALA A 26 14.93 14.88 -2.29
N ILE A 27 15.64 14.09 -3.08
CA ILE A 27 16.70 14.57 -3.98
C ILE A 27 16.28 14.18 -5.38
N VAL A 28 15.91 15.17 -6.19
CA VAL A 28 15.41 14.99 -7.57
C VAL A 28 16.39 15.57 -8.58
N GLY A 29 16.28 15.17 -9.84
CA GLY A 29 17.21 15.62 -10.87
C GLY A 29 17.40 14.66 -12.05
N PRO A 30 17.84 15.14 -13.22
CA PRO A 30 18.15 14.31 -14.39
C PRO A 30 19.12 13.16 -14.09
N SER A 31 19.12 12.11 -14.90
CA SER A 31 20.14 11.06 -14.78
C SER A 31 21.54 11.64 -14.96
N GLY A 32 22.52 11.18 -14.18
CA GLY A 32 23.89 11.71 -14.21
C GLY A 32 24.13 13.01 -13.44
N SER A 33 23.10 13.62 -12.83
CA SER A 33 23.24 14.89 -12.09
C SER A 33 23.91 14.80 -10.70
N GLY A 34 24.48 13.65 -10.32
CA GLY A 34 25.16 13.48 -9.03
C GLY A 34 24.28 13.25 -7.79
N LYS A 35 22.98 12.96 -7.94
CA LYS A 35 22.03 12.70 -6.82
C LYS A 35 22.53 11.65 -5.82
N SER A 36 22.98 10.51 -6.32
CA SER A 36 23.48 9.41 -5.48
C SER A 36 24.77 9.82 -4.76
N THR A 37 25.64 10.56 -5.44
CA THR A 37 26.90 11.08 -4.90
C THR A 37 26.65 12.09 -3.76
N ILE A 38 25.72 13.03 -3.93
CA ILE A 38 25.41 14.00 -2.87
C ILE A 38 24.76 13.31 -1.67
N ALA A 39 23.86 12.36 -1.89
CA ALA A 39 23.24 11.60 -0.81
C ALA A 39 24.27 10.80 -0.01
N GLN A 40 25.21 10.14 -0.69
CA GLN A 40 26.29 9.40 -0.05
C GLN A 40 27.23 10.32 0.75
N LYS A 41 27.54 11.52 0.22
CA LYS A 41 28.38 12.50 0.92
C LYS A 41 27.68 13.11 2.14
N ALA A 42 26.37 13.36 2.04
CA ALA A 42 25.60 14.04 3.08
C ALA A 42 25.19 13.10 4.23
N PHE A 43 24.82 11.86 3.91
CA PHE A 43 24.26 10.91 4.89
C PHE A 43 25.22 9.76 5.22
N GLY A 44 26.42 9.74 4.62
CA GLY A 44 27.43 8.71 4.81
C GLY A 44 27.06 7.35 4.21
N SER A 45 27.97 6.39 4.33
CA SER A 45 27.71 4.97 3.99
C SER A 45 26.76 4.27 4.99
N GLU A 46 26.63 4.80 6.21
CA GLU A 46 25.76 4.25 7.25
C GLU A 46 24.29 4.71 7.13
N GLY A 47 24.03 5.85 6.47
CA GLY A 47 22.71 6.26 5.96
C GLY A 47 22.31 5.41 4.77
N CYS A 48 22.06 4.11 5.03
CA CYS A 48 22.03 3.05 4.03
C CYS A 48 21.09 3.33 2.85
N MET A 49 21.68 3.35 1.65
CA MET A 49 21.01 3.42 0.35
C MET A 49 20.37 2.07 0.04
N ALA A 50 19.04 2.01 -0.02
CA ALA A 50 18.31 0.80 -0.43
C ALA A 50 17.83 0.96 -1.87
N SER A 51 18.54 0.37 -2.83
CA SER A 51 18.06 -0.15 -4.13
C SER A 51 19.29 -0.60 -4.93
N ASP A 52 19.12 -1.63 -5.76
CA ASP A 52 20.10 -2.55 -6.38
C ASP A 52 21.35 -1.98 -7.08
N SER A 53 21.61 -0.67 -7.13
CA SER A 53 22.68 -0.14 -7.98
C SER A 53 23.97 0.32 -7.30
N LEU A 54 24.02 0.76 -6.02
CA LEU A 54 25.30 1.35 -5.53
C LEU A 54 25.80 1.10 -4.10
N THR A 55 25.06 0.63 -3.08
CA THR A 55 25.70 0.32 -1.76
C THR A 55 24.97 -0.74 -0.91
N GLY A 56 24.48 -1.82 -1.53
CA GLY A 56 24.04 -3.03 -0.82
C GLY A 56 22.53 -3.15 -0.64
N SER A 57 21.89 -3.90 -1.54
CA SER A 57 20.55 -4.44 -1.33
C SER A 57 20.49 -5.19 0.00
N PRO A 58 19.30 -5.29 0.64
CA PRO A 58 19.16 -6.20 1.77
C PRO A 58 19.68 -7.57 1.35
N ASN A 59 20.52 -8.20 2.17
CA ASN A 59 21.05 -9.53 1.88
C ASN A 59 19.93 -10.56 2.05
N TRP A 60 19.05 -10.64 1.06
CA TRP A 60 17.91 -11.51 1.09
C TRP A 60 18.37 -12.98 1.04
N PRO A 61 17.86 -13.84 1.94
CA PRO A 61 18.21 -15.25 1.91
C PRO A 61 17.76 -15.88 0.59
N THR A 62 18.70 -16.51 -0.13
CA THR A 62 18.46 -17.08 -1.47
C THR A 62 17.43 -18.21 -1.47
N ASN A 63 17.41 -19.04 -0.43
CA ASN A 63 16.56 -20.23 -0.33
C ASN A 63 15.48 -20.13 0.77
N LYS A 64 15.06 -18.92 1.15
CA LYS A 64 13.97 -18.72 2.11
C LYS A 64 12.90 -17.80 1.55
N ALA A 65 11.74 -17.77 2.22
CA ALA A 65 10.70 -16.83 1.88
C ALA A 65 11.15 -15.38 2.16
N VAL A 66 10.61 -14.42 1.41
CA VAL A 66 10.81 -12.98 1.70
C VAL A 66 10.45 -12.64 3.14
N ILE A 67 9.38 -13.22 3.68
CA ILE A 67 8.99 -12.93 5.08
C ILE A 67 10.05 -13.34 6.11
N ASP A 68 10.90 -14.32 5.78
CA ASP A 68 11.99 -14.79 6.65
C ASP A 68 13.26 -13.94 6.53
N GLY A 69 13.29 -12.98 5.59
CA GLY A 69 14.39 -12.04 5.42
C GLY A 69 14.29 -10.79 6.32
N PHE A 70 13.18 -10.62 7.05
CA PHE A 70 13.03 -9.54 8.02
C PHE A 70 13.60 -9.94 9.39
N ASP A 71 14.06 -8.95 10.15
CA ASP A 71 14.56 -9.13 11.53
C ASP A 71 13.50 -9.83 12.41
N THR A 72 13.93 -10.92 13.05
CA THR A 72 13.08 -11.79 13.89
C THR A 72 12.60 -11.10 15.18
N SER A 73 13.25 -10.02 15.60
CA SER A 73 12.78 -9.17 16.70
C SER A 73 11.50 -8.40 16.36
N ILE A 74 11.22 -8.19 15.06
CA ILE A 74 10.04 -7.47 14.59
C ILE A 74 8.84 -8.43 14.60
N PRO A 75 7.77 -8.13 15.36
CA PRO A 75 6.62 -9.04 15.37
C PRO A 75 5.99 -9.12 13.98
N GLY A 76 5.67 -10.32 13.50
CA GLY A 76 5.20 -10.53 12.11
C GLY A 76 3.97 -9.70 11.69
N LYS A 77 3.13 -9.27 12.64
CA LYS A 77 2.04 -8.32 12.39
C LYS A 77 2.51 -6.95 11.87
N HIS A 78 3.71 -6.51 12.27
CA HIS A 78 4.33 -5.26 11.80
C HIS A 78 4.95 -5.45 10.42
N VAL A 79 5.64 -6.58 10.18
CA VAL A 79 6.17 -6.93 8.86
C VAL A 79 5.04 -6.98 7.82
N THR A 80 3.99 -7.74 8.09
CA THR A 80 2.82 -7.83 7.20
C THR A 80 2.10 -6.50 7.02
N ALA A 81 2.03 -5.65 8.05
CA ALA A 81 1.48 -4.31 7.92
C ALA A 81 2.35 -3.42 7.01
N MET A 82 3.68 -3.51 7.12
CA MET A 82 4.61 -2.76 6.28
C MET A 82 4.54 -3.21 4.82
N LEU A 83 4.59 -4.53 4.55
CA LEU A 83 4.45 -5.09 3.20
C LEU A 83 3.17 -4.62 2.51
N ASN A 84 2.04 -4.61 3.25
CA ASN A 84 0.79 -4.05 2.75
C ASN A 84 0.87 -2.54 2.47
N SER A 85 1.62 -1.79 3.29
CA SER A 85 1.73 -0.34 3.15
C SER A 85 2.53 0.12 1.93
N VAL A 86 3.51 -0.68 1.51
CA VAL A 86 4.31 -0.44 0.29
C VAL A 86 3.68 -1.05 -0.97
N GLY A 87 2.46 -1.58 -0.87
CA GLY A 87 1.75 -2.20 -2.00
C GLY A 87 2.16 -3.65 -2.32
N PHE A 88 3.03 -4.27 -1.51
CA PHE A 88 3.36 -5.69 -1.62
C PHE A 88 2.36 -6.52 -0.80
N SER A 89 1.08 -6.48 -1.17
CA SER A 89 -0.03 -6.98 -0.34
C SER A 89 -0.52 -8.39 -0.73
N SER A 90 0.37 -9.24 -1.23
CA SER A 90 0.05 -10.59 -1.71
C SER A 90 0.70 -11.65 -0.82
N PRO A 91 -0.04 -12.27 0.13
CA PRO A 91 0.52 -13.32 0.99
C PRO A 91 1.19 -14.47 0.23
N PRO A 92 0.68 -14.95 -0.93
CA PRO A 92 1.40 -15.94 -1.73
C PRO A 92 2.74 -15.45 -2.29
N ALA A 93 2.95 -14.14 -2.46
CA ALA A 93 4.23 -13.59 -2.87
C ALA A 93 5.22 -13.50 -1.70
N TRP A 94 4.75 -13.30 -0.47
CA TRP A 94 5.58 -13.21 0.74
C TRP A 94 6.34 -14.49 1.06
N ILE A 95 5.79 -15.63 0.64
CA ILE A 95 6.36 -16.97 0.85
C ILE A 95 7.28 -17.43 -0.28
N ARG A 96 7.50 -16.59 -1.30
CA ARG A 96 8.44 -16.88 -2.39
C ARG A 96 9.85 -16.39 -2.04
N PRO A 97 10.90 -17.00 -2.61
CA PRO A 97 12.23 -16.40 -2.58
C PRO A 97 12.28 -15.03 -3.24
N TRP A 98 13.11 -14.13 -2.72
CA TRP A 98 13.22 -12.76 -3.25
C TRP A 98 13.66 -12.75 -4.73
N HIS A 99 14.60 -13.62 -5.11
CA HIS A 99 15.20 -13.61 -6.45
C HIS A 99 14.22 -13.93 -7.58
N VAL A 100 13.12 -14.65 -7.30
CA VAL A 100 12.07 -14.98 -8.30
C VAL A 100 10.99 -13.92 -8.45
N LEU A 101 11.04 -12.85 -7.66
CA LEU A 101 10.09 -11.74 -7.75
C LEU A 101 10.37 -10.86 -8.97
N SER A 102 9.33 -10.19 -9.47
CA SER A 102 9.49 -9.13 -10.47
C SER A 102 10.23 -7.91 -9.88
N ASN A 103 10.84 -7.07 -10.73
CA ASN A 103 11.59 -5.89 -10.26
C ASN A 103 10.73 -4.96 -9.40
N GLY A 104 9.47 -4.73 -9.77
CA GLY A 104 8.55 -3.92 -8.96
C GLY A 104 8.13 -4.59 -7.65
N GLU A 105 8.15 -5.92 -7.55
CA GLU A 105 7.97 -6.63 -6.28
C GLU A 105 9.22 -6.55 -5.41
N LYS A 106 10.41 -6.76 -5.98
CA LYS A 106 11.71 -6.61 -5.30
C LYS A 106 11.86 -5.23 -4.68
N PHE A 107 11.65 -4.18 -5.47
CA PHE A 107 11.64 -2.79 -4.99
C PHE A 107 10.77 -2.58 -3.76
N ARG A 108 9.56 -3.15 -3.74
CA ARG A 108 8.66 -3.02 -2.58
C ARG A 108 9.14 -3.81 -1.38
N CYS A 109 9.72 -4.99 -1.59
CA CYS A 109 10.36 -5.76 -0.51
C CYS A 109 11.50 -4.95 0.10
N ASP A 110 12.36 -4.38 -0.73
CA ASP A 110 13.53 -3.61 -0.31
C ASP A 110 13.10 -2.33 0.43
N LEU A 111 12.08 -1.65 -0.07
CA LEU A 111 11.47 -0.50 0.59
C LEU A 111 10.86 -0.86 1.93
N ALA A 112 10.12 -1.96 2.04
CA ALA A 112 9.58 -2.41 3.32
C ALA A 112 10.70 -2.77 4.31
N HIS A 113 11.76 -3.41 3.83
CA HIS A 113 12.93 -3.76 4.64
C HIS A 113 13.62 -2.50 5.15
N ALA A 114 13.86 -1.51 4.29
CA ALA A 114 14.47 -0.25 4.65
C ALA A 114 13.64 0.53 5.68
N LEU A 115 12.31 0.63 5.49
CA LEU A 115 11.40 1.31 6.43
C LEU A 115 11.28 0.61 7.79
N LEU A 116 11.60 -0.68 7.88
CA LEU A 116 11.60 -1.45 9.12
C LEU A 116 12.97 -1.55 9.79
N LYS A 117 14.02 -1.01 9.17
CA LYS A 117 15.34 -0.95 9.77
C LYS A 117 15.35 0.12 10.86
N ASP A 118 15.97 -0.19 11.99
CA ASP A 118 16.10 0.75 13.10
C ASP A 118 17.27 1.70 12.84
N GLN A 119 17.01 2.75 12.08
CA GLN A 119 18.03 3.73 11.72
C GLN A 119 17.47 5.15 11.86
N PRO A 120 18.32 6.14 12.21
CA PRO A 120 17.89 7.53 12.28
C PRO A 120 17.41 8.03 10.92
N LEU A 121 18.07 7.62 9.84
CA LEU A 121 17.75 8.04 8.49
C LEU A 121 17.91 6.88 7.49
N VAL A 122 17.02 6.84 6.51
CA VAL A 122 17.11 5.96 5.33
C VAL A 122 17.10 6.84 4.09
N ALA A 123 18.17 6.83 3.32
CA ALA A 123 18.17 7.37 1.96
C ALA A 123 17.82 6.23 0.99
N PHE A 124 16.84 6.40 0.12
CA PHE A 124 16.39 5.34 -0.78
C PHE A 124 16.68 5.76 -2.22
N ASP A 125 17.67 5.11 -2.83
CA ASP A 125 18.08 5.42 -4.19
C ASP A 125 17.17 4.79 -5.24
N GLU A 126 17.11 5.39 -6.42
CA GLU A 126 16.22 5.01 -7.51
C GLU A 126 14.76 4.86 -7.08
N PHE A 127 14.31 5.71 -6.16
CA PHE A 127 12.96 5.63 -5.61
C PHE A 127 11.93 5.69 -6.74
N THR A 128 11.16 4.61 -6.87
CA THR A 128 10.12 4.36 -7.89
C THR A 128 10.57 4.22 -9.35
N SER A 129 11.86 3.97 -9.63
CA SER A 129 12.36 3.84 -11.01
C SER A 129 11.79 2.63 -11.76
N VAL A 130 11.58 1.51 -11.05
CA VAL A 130 11.18 0.22 -11.64
C VAL A 130 9.66 -0.04 -11.67
N VAL A 131 8.84 0.97 -11.36
CA VAL A 131 7.37 0.84 -11.30
C VAL A 131 6.67 1.82 -12.24
N ASP A 132 5.51 1.42 -12.76
CA ASP A 132 4.63 2.27 -13.56
C ASP A 132 4.32 3.60 -12.85
N ARG A 133 4.27 4.72 -13.59
CA ARG A 133 4.17 6.06 -12.97
C ARG A 133 2.92 6.25 -12.12
N GLN A 134 1.79 5.67 -12.50
CA GLN A 134 0.57 5.72 -11.67
C GLN A 134 0.75 4.97 -10.34
N ILE A 135 1.43 3.82 -10.39
CA ILE A 135 1.75 3.01 -9.22
C ILE A 135 2.79 3.72 -8.34
N ALA A 136 3.80 4.35 -8.94
CA ALA A 136 4.80 5.15 -8.24
C ALA A 136 4.16 6.25 -7.38
N ARG A 137 3.24 7.01 -7.98
CA ARG A 137 2.45 8.05 -7.32
C ARG A 137 1.67 7.51 -6.13
N PHE A 138 0.89 6.46 -6.36
CA PHE A 138 0.06 5.86 -5.31
C PHE A 138 0.90 5.28 -4.17
N GLY A 139 1.98 4.56 -4.51
CA GLY A 139 2.93 4.00 -3.55
C GLY A 139 3.63 5.08 -2.73
N SER A 140 4.06 6.17 -3.35
CA SER A 140 4.71 7.31 -2.69
C SER A 140 3.81 7.92 -1.60
N ALA A 141 2.52 8.10 -1.90
CA ALA A 141 1.56 8.58 -0.93
C ALA A 141 1.32 7.58 0.22
N ALA A 142 1.35 6.27 -0.06
CA ALA A 142 1.21 5.24 0.96
C ALA A 142 2.45 5.16 1.88
N VAL A 143 3.65 5.34 1.33
CA VAL A 143 4.92 5.45 2.06
C VAL A 143 4.93 6.69 2.94
N ALA A 144 4.58 7.86 2.41
CA ALA A 144 4.50 9.10 3.18
C ALA A 144 3.55 8.98 4.38
N LYS A 145 2.38 8.35 4.17
CA LYS A 145 1.45 8.04 5.26
C LYS A 145 2.05 7.10 6.30
N THR A 146 2.86 6.13 5.88
CA THR A 146 3.49 5.15 6.77
C THR A 146 4.55 5.79 7.66
N LEU A 147 5.39 6.65 7.07
CA LEU A 147 6.39 7.45 7.78
C LEU A 147 5.72 8.39 8.79
N ARG A 148 4.77 9.22 8.33
CA ARG A 148 4.08 10.21 9.17
C ARG A 148 3.21 9.63 10.28
N THR A 149 2.75 8.38 10.14
CA THR A 149 1.98 7.72 11.20
C THR A 149 2.84 6.94 12.19
N GLY A 150 4.18 7.05 12.10
CA GLY A 150 5.12 6.40 13.00
C GLY A 150 5.09 4.87 12.90
N ARG A 151 4.69 4.32 11.74
CA ARG A 151 4.68 2.87 11.52
C ARG A 151 6.01 2.34 10.98
N ALA A 152 6.78 3.20 10.33
CA ALA A 152 8.16 2.92 10.01
C ALA A 152 9.00 2.96 11.29
N ARG A 153 10.08 2.17 11.33
CA ARG A 153 11.08 2.25 12.41
C ARG A 153 12.10 3.34 12.13
N CYS A 154 12.42 3.59 10.86
CA CYS A 154 13.24 4.73 10.50
C CYS A 154 12.57 6.04 10.90
N LYS A 155 13.36 7.01 11.37
CA LYS A 155 12.85 8.32 11.79
C LYS A 155 12.73 9.28 10.63
N LYS A 156 13.70 9.22 9.70
CA LYS A 156 13.79 10.07 8.53
C LYS A 156 13.95 9.26 7.26
N PHE A 157 13.38 9.75 6.18
CA PHE A 157 13.44 9.10 4.87
C PHE A 157 13.78 10.12 3.79
N VAL A 158 14.75 9.82 2.93
CA VAL A 158 15.11 10.66 1.77
C VAL A 158 14.87 9.86 0.50
N ALA A 159 13.93 10.30 -0.33
CA ALA A 159 13.69 9.70 -1.65
C ALA A 159 14.66 10.28 -2.68
N ILE A 160 15.51 9.46 -3.29
CA ILE A 160 16.39 9.90 -4.36
C ILE A 160 15.85 9.36 -5.67
N THR A 161 15.55 10.24 -6.63
CA THR A 161 14.87 9.81 -7.87
C THR A 161 15.09 10.78 -9.02
N CYS A 162 14.96 10.32 -10.26
CA CYS A 162 14.89 11.19 -11.42
C CYS A 162 13.45 11.66 -11.76
N HIS A 163 12.46 11.20 -10.99
CA HIS A 163 11.05 11.40 -11.31
C HIS A 163 10.42 12.49 -10.44
N TYR A 164 10.17 13.66 -11.03
CA TYR A 164 9.55 14.80 -10.36
C TYR A 164 8.08 14.58 -9.98
N ASP A 165 7.36 13.72 -10.71
CA ASP A 165 5.92 13.50 -10.52
C ASP A 165 5.56 12.80 -9.20
N ILE A 166 6.54 12.35 -8.42
CA ILE A 166 6.32 11.80 -7.08
C ILE A 166 6.35 12.86 -5.98
N LEU A 167 6.88 14.07 -6.22
CA LEU A 167 7.01 15.10 -5.20
C LEU A 167 5.65 15.48 -4.61
N GLU A 168 4.63 15.66 -5.45
CA GLU A 168 3.26 15.92 -5.01
C GLU A 168 2.65 14.76 -4.22
N TRP A 169 3.18 13.54 -4.36
CA TRP A 169 2.59 12.33 -3.80
C TRP A 169 3.28 11.88 -2.51
N ILE A 170 4.60 11.92 -2.48
CA ILE A 170 5.39 11.70 -1.27
C ILE A 170 5.30 12.92 -0.34
N GLN A 171 5.06 14.11 -0.90
CA GLN A 171 4.93 15.38 -0.20
C GLN A 171 6.09 15.60 0.78
N PRO A 172 7.34 15.71 0.31
CA PRO A 172 8.47 15.81 1.22
C PRO A 172 8.42 17.14 1.98
N ASP A 173 9.02 17.20 3.15
CA ASP A 173 9.15 18.42 3.96
C ASP A 173 10.19 19.37 3.33
N TRP A 174 11.13 18.82 2.57
CA TRP A 174 12.07 19.54 1.70
C TRP A 174 12.43 18.72 0.46
N TYR A 175 12.83 19.36 -0.64
CA TYR A 175 13.49 18.67 -1.74
C TYR A 175 14.61 19.49 -2.37
N LEU A 176 15.68 18.80 -2.78
CA LEU A 176 16.79 19.37 -3.54
C LEU A 176 16.60 19.02 -5.02
N ASP A 177 16.58 20.03 -5.90
CA ASP A 177 16.60 19.83 -7.35
C ASP A 177 18.04 19.94 -7.89
N MET A 178 18.60 18.81 -8.32
CA MET A 178 19.95 18.75 -8.88
C MET A 178 20.05 19.33 -10.30
N ALA A 179 18.94 19.73 -10.93
CA ALA A 179 19.00 20.42 -12.22
C ALA A 179 19.58 21.83 -12.10
N ASP A 180 19.27 22.54 -11.01
CA ASP A 180 19.70 23.91 -10.75
C ASP A 180 20.39 24.11 -9.38
N GLY A 181 20.44 23.05 -8.56
CA GLY A 181 21.05 23.07 -7.22
C GLY A 181 20.17 23.70 -6.15
N SER A 182 18.89 23.96 -6.44
CA SER A 182 17.99 24.68 -5.53
C SER A 182 17.38 23.77 -4.45
N LEU A 183 17.43 24.24 -3.20
CA LEU A 183 16.77 23.61 -2.05
C LEU A 183 15.40 24.27 -1.83
N HIS A 184 14.35 23.45 -1.77
CA HIS A 184 12.99 23.88 -1.53
C HIS A 184 12.47 23.33 -0.22
N TRP A 185 11.80 24.17 0.56
CA TRP A 185 11.11 23.79 1.79
C TRP A 185 9.59 23.79 1.60
N GLY A 186 8.92 22.89 2.29
CA GLY A 186 7.46 22.80 2.32
C GLY A 186 6.90 21.71 1.41
N ALA A 187 5.82 21.10 1.87
CA ALA A 187 5.15 20.03 1.15
C ALA A 187 4.38 20.56 -0.06
N VAL A 188 4.69 20.03 -1.24
CA VAL A 188 3.86 20.24 -2.42
C VAL A 188 2.48 19.62 -2.16
N ARG A 189 1.40 20.34 -2.51
CA ARG A 189 0.04 19.86 -2.30
C ARG A 189 -0.25 18.70 -3.26
N ARG A 190 -0.61 17.54 -2.71
CA ARG A 190 -1.06 16.40 -3.53
C ARG A 190 -2.37 16.73 -4.24
N PRO A 191 -2.53 16.34 -5.52
CA PRO A 191 -3.81 16.41 -6.20
C PRO A 191 -4.86 15.51 -5.53
N ASP A 192 -6.13 15.88 -5.70
CA ASP A 192 -7.24 15.05 -5.23
C ASP A 192 -7.30 13.71 -5.99
N ILE A 193 -7.43 12.62 -5.25
CA ILE A 193 -7.57 11.28 -5.84
C ILE A 193 -9.04 11.07 -6.19
N GLN A 194 -9.42 11.39 -7.42
CA GLN A 194 -10.77 11.18 -7.91
C GLN A 194 -10.97 9.73 -8.37
N ILE A 195 -11.81 8.99 -7.65
CA ILE A 195 -12.13 7.61 -7.95
C ILE A 195 -13.56 7.54 -8.48
N HIS A 196 -13.74 7.07 -9.71
CA HIS A 196 -15.06 6.88 -10.30
C HIS A 196 -15.57 5.47 -10.00
N ILE A 197 -16.76 5.38 -9.40
CA ILE A 197 -17.39 4.11 -9.06
C ILE A 197 -18.64 3.95 -9.91
N ARG A 198 -18.78 2.79 -10.56
CA ARG A 198 -19.94 2.46 -11.38
C ARG A 198 -20.33 0.99 -11.26
N ALA A 199 -21.58 0.68 -11.56
CA ALA A 199 -22.01 -0.69 -11.77
C ALA A 199 -21.26 -1.30 -12.96
N CYS A 200 -21.00 -2.61 -12.90
CA CYS A 200 -20.30 -3.33 -13.95
C CYS A 200 -20.83 -4.76 -14.15
N LYS A 201 -20.46 -5.35 -15.29
CA LYS A 201 -20.70 -6.76 -15.57
C LYS A 201 -19.78 -7.65 -14.73
N GLN A 202 -20.20 -8.89 -14.49
CA GLN A 202 -19.45 -9.85 -13.69
C GLN A 202 -18.11 -10.26 -14.30
N ASP A 203 -17.95 -10.15 -15.62
CA ASP A 203 -16.72 -10.47 -16.34
C ASP A 203 -15.52 -9.67 -15.83
N GLN A 204 -15.74 -8.45 -15.33
CA GLN A 204 -14.72 -7.60 -14.72
C GLN A 204 -14.02 -8.27 -13.53
N TRP A 205 -14.67 -9.21 -12.85
CA TRP A 205 -14.08 -10.01 -11.78
C TRP A 205 -12.78 -10.72 -12.20
N ARG A 206 -12.61 -11.01 -13.49
CA ARG A 206 -11.39 -11.63 -14.04
C ARG A 206 -10.12 -10.87 -13.67
N LEU A 207 -10.20 -9.54 -13.54
CA LEU A 207 -9.08 -8.67 -13.18
C LEU A 207 -8.69 -8.77 -11.70
N PHE A 208 -9.64 -9.14 -10.83
CA PHE A 208 -9.48 -9.07 -9.37
C PHE A 208 -9.41 -10.44 -8.69
N LYS A 209 -9.91 -11.49 -9.33
CA LYS A 209 -10.06 -12.83 -8.72
C LYS A 209 -8.76 -13.38 -8.14
N ARG A 210 -7.62 -13.16 -8.81
CA ARG A 210 -6.30 -13.62 -8.37
C ARG A 210 -5.82 -12.98 -7.06
N HIS A 211 -6.37 -11.82 -6.72
CA HIS A 211 -6.03 -11.07 -5.50
C HIS A 211 -7.03 -11.31 -4.37
N HIS A 212 -8.01 -12.20 -4.56
CA HIS A 212 -8.98 -12.54 -3.54
C HIS A 212 -8.52 -13.74 -2.71
N TYR A 213 -8.40 -13.53 -1.40
CA TYR A 213 -7.75 -14.48 -0.49
C TYR A 213 -8.51 -15.79 -0.21
N LEU A 214 -9.80 -15.91 -0.56
CA LEU A 214 -10.61 -17.11 -0.26
C LEU A 214 -11.01 -17.93 -1.49
N SER A 215 -11.37 -17.27 -2.59
CA SER A 215 -11.98 -17.96 -3.74
C SER A 215 -11.99 -17.09 -4.99
N ASN A 216 -11.68 -17.71 -6.12
CA ASN A 216 -11.78 -17.08 -7.43
C ASN A 216 -13.21 -17.08 -7.98
N ASN A 217 -14.16 -17.73 -7.31
CA ASN A 217 -15.54 -17.82 -7.76
C ASN A 217 -16.38 -16.64 -7.25
N LEU A 218 -17.20 -16.10 -8.16
CA LEU A 218 -18.20 -15.09 -7.90
C LEU A 218 -19.60 -15.68 -8.15
N ASN A 219 -20.56 -15.34 -7.29
CA ASN A 219 -21.93 -15.80 -7.42
C ASN A 219 -22.61 -15.08 -8.60
N LYS A 220 -23.33 -15.82 -9.47
CA LYS A 220 -24.03 -15.28 -10.64
C LYS A 220 -25.15 -14.28 -10.31
N ALA A 221 -25.65 -14.26 -9.09
CA ALA A 221 -26.64 -13.28 -8.63
C ALA A 221 -25.99 -11.99 -8.08
N ALA A 222 -24.66 -11.89 -8.07
CA ALA A 222 -23.96 -10.74 -7.50
C ALA A 222 -24.16 -9.49 -8.35
N ARG A 223 -24.55 -8.39 -7.70
CA ARG A 223 -24.38 -7.06 -8.29
C ARG A 223 -22.93 -6.63 -8.10
N CYS A 224 -22.35 -6.07 -9.16
CA CYS A 224 -20.93 -5.80 -9.24
C CYS A 224 -20.69 -4.32 -9.49
N TYR A 225 -19.65 -3.82 -8.87
CA TYR A 225 -19.20 -2.44 -8.94
C TYR A 225 -17.70 -2.42 -9.17
N ILE A 226 -17.26 -1.47 -9.98
CA ILE A 226 -15.85 -1.25 -10.29
C ILE A 226 -15.49 0.18 -9.94
N ALA A 227 -14.32 0.36 -9.35
CA ALA A 227 -13.70 1.65 -9.11
C ALA A 227 -12.55 1.83 -10.11
N THR A 228 -12.52 3.00 -10.76
CA THR A 228 -11.46 3.38 -11.69
C THR A 228 -10.78 4.67 -11.27
N TRP A 229 -9.47 4.74 -11.45
CA TRP A 229 -8.68 5.96 -11.33
C TRP A 229 -7.92 6.17 -12.63
N ASN A 230 -7.97 7.37 -13.21
CA ASN A 230 -7.44 7.67 -14.55
C ASN A 230 -7.87 6.63 -15.60
N ASN A 231 -9.15 6.26 -15.60
CA ASN A 231 -9.76 5.23 -16.45
C ASN A 231 -9.22 3.79 -16.28
N LYS A 232 -8.28 3.55 -15.36
CA LYS A 232 -7.74 2.23 -15.03
C LYS A 232 -8.53 1.59 -13.88
N PRO A 233 -8.98 0.33 -14.00
CA PRO A 233 -9.56 -0.41 -12.87
C PRO A 233 -8.61 -0.53 -11.68
N ILE A 234 -9.06 -0.17 -10.49
CA ILE A 234 -8.25 -0.25 -9.26
C ILE A 234 -8.90 -1.05 -8.13
N ALA A 235 -10.24 -1.13 -8.09
CA ALA A 235 -10.94 -1.90 -7.08
C ALA A 235 -12.27 -2.47 -7.59
N PHE A 236 -12.72 -3.53 -6.92
CA PHE A 236 -13.95 -4.26 -7.20
C PHE A 236 -14.73 -4.52 -5.92
N CYS A 237 -16.04 -4.32 -5.98
CA CYS A 237 -16.95 -4.65 -4.91
C CYS A 237 -18.15 -5.40 -5.49
N SER A 238 -18.67 -6.37 -4.74
CA SER A 238 -19.91 -7.03 -5.09
C SER A 238 -20.83 -7.18 -3.89
N THR A 239 -22.13 -7.20 -4.16
CA THR A 239 -23.18 -7.39 -3.16
C THR A 239 -24.04 -8.60 -3.52
N LEU A 240 -24.60 -9.23 -2.50
CA LEU A 240 -25.55 -10.33 -2.63
C LEU A 240 -26.71 -10.16 -1.65
N HIS A 241 -27.87 -10.67 -2.00
CA HIS A 241 -28.95 -10.81 -1.02
C HIS A 241 -28.54 -11.79 0.08
N LEU A 242 -28.88 -11.45 1.33
CA LEU A 242 -28.76 -12.41 2.42
C LEU A 242 -29.88 -13.45 2.25
N TYR A 243 -29.53 -14.72 2.18
CA TYR A 243 -30.50 -15.79 2.00
C TYR A 243 -31.56 -15.74 3.11
N GLY A 244 -32.85 -15.81 2.73
CA GLY A 244 -33.99 -15.69 3.65
C GLY A 244 -34.37 -14.26 4.04
N TYR A 245 -33.65 -13.23 3.56
CA TYR A 245 -33.95 -11.82 3.87
C TYR A 245 -33.98 -10.97 2.59
N HIS A 246 -35.18 -10.60 2.15
CA HIS A 246 -35.36 -9.84 0.90
C HIS A 246 -34.89 -8.39 0.98
N ASP A 247 -34.82 -7.82 2.18
CA ASP A 247 -34.49 -6.42 2.44
C ASP A 247 -33.04 -6.20 2.86
N ILE A 248 -32.24 -7.26 3.03
CA ILE A 248 -30.82 -7.19 3.39
C ILE A 248 -29.93 -7.56 2.21
N ARG A 249 -28.91 -6.73 1.95
CA ARG A 249 -27.78 -7.07 1.08
C ARG A 249 -26.47 -7.10 1.85
N MET A 250 -25.69 -8.13 1.58
CA MET A 250 -24.36 -8.34 2.11
C MET A 250 -23.33 -7.88 1.10
N ILE A 251 -22.32 -7.13 1.57
CA ILE A 251 -21.08 -6.98 0.84
C ILE A 251 -20.42 -8.35 0.78
N HIS A 252 -20.20 -8.85 -0.43
CA HIS A 252 -19.78 -10.21 -0.71
C HIS A 252 -18.31 -10.31 -1.14
N ARG A 253 -17.82 -9.30 -1.89
CA ARG A 253 -16.40 -9.16 -2.24
C ARG A 253 -16.00 -7.71 -2.12
N LEU A 254 -14.79 -7.47 -1.63
CA LEU A 254 -14.12 -6.18 -1.69
C LEU A 254 -12.65 -6.46 -1.98
N VAL A 255 -12.16 -6.06 -3.14
CA VAL A 255 -10.79 -6.28 -3.57
C VAL A 255 -10.24 -4.97 -4.14
N VAL A 256 -9.10 -4.54 -3.61
CA VAL A 256 -8.29 -3.46 -4.18
C VAL A 256 -7.04 -4.11 -4.74
N LEU A 257 -6.67 -3.76 -5.97
CA LEU A 257 -5.42 -4.26 -6.55
C LEU A 257 -4.23 -3.87 -5.66
N PRO A 258 -3.23 -4.76 -5.46
CA PRO A 258 -2.12 -4.53 -4.54
C PRO A 258 -1.45 -3.15 -4.68
N ASP A 259 -1.25 -2.71 -5.92
CA ASP A 259 -0.60 -1.46 -6.28
C ASP A 259 -1.36 -0.20 -5.81
N PHE A 260 -2.66 -0.33 -5.49
CA PHE A 260 -3.55 0.78 -5.11
C PHE A 260 -4.02 0.66 -3.65
N GLN A 261 -3.29 -0.07 -2.81
CA GLN A 261 -3.59 -0.20 -1.38
C GLN A 261 -2.88 0.88 -0.53
N GLY A 262 -3.30 1.04 0.72
CA GLY A 262 -2.68 1.99 1.67
C GLY A 262 -3.36 3.36 1.80
N LEU A 263 -4.06 3.83 0.75
CA LEU A 263 -4.75 5.14 0.76
C LEU A 263 -6.26 5.08 1.03
N GLY A 264 -6.81 3.90 1.39
CA GLY A 264 -8.22 3.80 1.78
C GLY A 264 -9.22 3.66 0.63
N VAL A 265 -8.77 3.25 -0.56
CA VAL A 265 -9.63 2.97 -1.73
C VAL A 265 -10.74 1.98 -1.38
N GLY A 266 -10.40 0.90 -0.69
CA GLY A 266 -11.38 -0.14 -0.34
C GLY A 266 -12.50 0.38 0.56
N THR A 267 -12.17 1.23 1.53
CA THR A 267 -13.14 1.84 2.44
C THR A 267 -13.98 2.91 1.76
N ALA A 268 -13.39 3.73 0.88
CA ALA A 268 -14.13 4.68 0.06
C ALA A 268 -15.11 3.97 -0.90
N MET A 269 -14.64 2.91 -1.56
CA MET A 269 -15.48 2.09 -2.43
C MET A 269 -16.63 1.43 -1.66
N LEU A 270 -16.34 0.91 -0.48
CA LEU A 270 -17.32 0.28 0.39
C LEU A 270 -18.42 1.27 0.81
N ASP A 271 -18.04 2.49 1.21
CA ASP A 271 -18.97 3.54 1.60
C ASP A 271 -19.91 3.94 0.45
N GLU A 272 -19.37 4.15 -0.75
CA GLU A 272 -20.17 4.56 -1.92
C GLU A 272 -21.08 3.43 -2.42
N VAL A 273 -20.59 2.20 -2.47
CA VAL A 273 -21.44 1.05 -2.84
C VAL A 273 -22.54 0.84 -1.80
N ALA A 274 -22.23 0.97 -0.51
CA ALA A 274 -23.24 0.89 0.54
C ALA A 274 -24.28 2.00 0.41
N LYS A 275 -23.87 3.24 0.11
CA LYS A 275 -24.78 4.36 -0.14
C LYS A 275 -25.74 4.08 -1.30
N ILE A 276 -25.22 3.60 -2.44
CA ILE A 276 -26.03 3.26 -3.63
C ILE A 276 -27.06 2.17 -3.30
N GLU A 277 -26.64 1.11 -2.62
CA GLU A 277 -27.53 -0.02 -2.33
C GLU A 277 -28.49 0.27 -1.15
N ALA A 278 -28.13 1.20 -0.26
CA ALA A 278 -28.92 1.60 0.90
C ALA A 278 -30.21 2.36 0.55
N ILE A 279 -30.39 2.76 -0.72
CA ILE A 279 -31.63 3.37 -1.21
C ILE A 279 -32.81 2.44 -0.89
N ASN A 280 -32.68 1.15 -1.22
CA ASN A 280 -33.77 0.17 -1.15
C ASN A 280 -33.52 -1.01 -0.21
N LYS A 281 -32.32 -1.14 0.36
CA LYS A 281 -31.91 -2.31 1.15
C LYS A 281 -31.12 -1.91 2.38
N ARG A 282 -31.13 -2.75 3.42
CA ARG A 282 -30.21 -2.67 4.55
C ARG A 282 -28.89 -3.31 4.15
N ILE A 283 -27.79 -2.58 4.27
CA ILE A 283 -26.46 -3.06 3.84
C ILE A 283 -25.65 -3.52 5.04
N SER A 284 -25.08 -4.72 4.94
CA SER A 284 -24.21 -5.28 5.98
C SER A 284 -22.95 -5.89 5.39
N ILE A 285 -21.89 -5.95 6.18
CA ILE A 285 -20.63 -6.61 5.84
C ILE A 285 -20.16 -7.43 7.04
N VAL A 286 -19.62 -8.62 6.78
CA VAL A 286 -18.90 -9.42 7.77
C VAL A 286 -17.45 -9.47 7.35
N THR A 287 -16.53 -9.16 8.27
CA THR A 287 -15.10 -9.19 7.98
C THR A 287 -14.30 -9.68 9.18
N SER A 288 -13.20 -10.36 8.90
CA SER A 288 -12.14 -10.70 9.87
C SER A 288 -10.88 -9.85 9.68
N HIS A 289 -10.86 -8.92 8.72
CA HIS A 289 -9.66 -8.17 8.38
C HIS A 289 -9.44 -7.01 9.37
N PRO A 290 -8.36 -7.01 10.20
CA PRO A 290 -8.21 -6.04 11.28
C PRO A 290 -8.22 -4.58 10.83
N ALA A 291 -7.60 -4.27 9.69
CA ALA A 291 -7.60 -2.90 9.17
C ALA A 291 -9.01 -2.43 8.75
N LEU A 292 -9.84 -3.33 8.21
CA LEU A 292 -11.20 -3.00 7.80
C LEU A 292 -12.10 -2.86 9.02
N ILE A 293 -11.97 -3.75 10.01
CA ILE A 293 -12.65 -3.63 11.31
C ILE A 293 -12.33 -2.27 11.95
N ARG A 294 -11.05 -1.91 12.05
CA ARG A 294 -10.61 -0.63 12.61
C ARG A 294 -11.20 0.56 11.85
N SER A 295 -11.20 0.50 10.51
CA SER A 295 -11.73 1.58 9.68
C SER A 295 -13.25 1.73 9.85
N LEU A 296 -13.99 0.63 9.86
CA LEU A 296 -15.45 0.64 10.03
C LEU A 296 -15.87 1.07 11.42
N SER A 297 -15.13 0.68 12.47
CA SER A 297 -15.41 1.12 13.84
C SER A 297 -15.22 2.62 14.05
N ARG A 298 -14.37 3.28 13.26
CA ARG A 298 -14.15 4.73 13.33
C ARG A 298 -15.05 5.54 12.39
N ASN A 299 -15.74 4.87 11.46
CA ASN A 299 -16.58 5.52 10.47
C ASN A 299 -18.02 5.61 10.99
N SER A 300 -18.51 6.84 11.22
CA SER A 300 -19.86 7.10 11.73
C SER A 300 -20.98 6.57 10.83
N LYS A 301 -20.70 6.35 9.53
CA LYS A 301 -21.63 5.73 8.57
C LYS A 301 -21.86 4.24 8.84
N TRP A 302 -21.05 3.61 9.70
CA TRP A 302 -21.17 2.18 10.00
C TRP A 302 -21.44 1.96 11.49
N ARG A 303 -22.25 0.95 11.81
CA ARG A 303 -22.49 0.48 13.17
C ARG A 303 -21.98 -0.94 13.30
N CYS A 304 -21.11 -1.21 14.26
CA CYS A 304 -20.80 -2.59 14.63
C CYS A 304 -22.07 -3.24 15.21
N ALA A 305 -22.55 -4.29 14.56
CA ALA A 305 -23.77 -5.00 14.92
C ALA A 305 -23.50 -6.22 15.78
N ASN A 306 -22.38 -6.91 15.55
CA ASN A 306 -21.98 -8.11 16.30
C ASN A 306 -20.48 -8.36 16.17
N VAL A 307 -19.86 -8.96 17.19
CA VAL A 307 -18.47 -9.44 17.17
C VAL A 307 -18.45 -10.87 17.70
N VAL A 308 -17.90 -11.80 16.90
CA VAL A 308 -17.69 -13.19 17.28
C VAL A 308 -16.20 -13.44 17.44
N LYS A 309 -15.74 -13.68 18.67
CA LYS A 309 -14.31 -13.74 19.02
C LYS A 309 -13.60 -14.97 18.45
N CYS A 310 -14.25 -16.13 18.43
CA CYS A 310 -13.65 -17.40 17.97
C CYS A 310 -14.14 -17.85 16.59
N GLY A 311 -14.88 -16.99 15.88
CA GLY A 311 -15.58 -17.34 14.65
C GLY A 311 -16.69 -18.35 14.87
N GLN A 312 -17.21 -18.94 13.78
CA GLN A 312 -18.25 -19.96 13.84
C GLN A 312 -17.92 -21.14 12.92
N ALA A 313 -18.21 -22.35 13.39
CA ALA A 313 -18.26 -23.54 12.56
C ALA A 313 -19.39 -23.41 11.53
N HIS A 314 -19.23 -24.05 10.38
CA HIS A 314 -20.38 -24.27 9.49
C HIS A 314 -21.45 -25.07 10.23
N LYS A 315 -22.71 -24.65 10.14
CA LYS A 315 -23.87 -25.37 10.68
C LYS A 315 -24.73 -25.91 9.53
N GLY A 316 -25.48 -26.97 9.79
CA GLY A 316 -26.46 -27.52 8.84
C GLY A 316 -25.83 -28.14 7.58
N ILE A 317 -26.50 -28.00 6.44
CA ILE A 317 -26.11 -28.63 5.17
C ILE A 317 -24.66 -28.29 4.76
N LEU A 318 -24.19 -27.07 5.05
CA LEU A 318 -22.82 -26.65 4.75
C LEU A 318 -21.76 -27.42 5.56
N ALA A 319 -22.08 -27.88 6.77
CA ALA A 319 -21.18 -28.74 7.55
C ALA A 319 -20.94 -30.10 6.87
N ARG A 320 -21.95 -30.59 6.13
CA ARG A 320 -21.90 -31.87 5.40
C ARG A 320 -21.15 -31.79 4.07
N THR A 321 -20.88 -30.59 3.56
CA THR A 321 -20.20 -30.40 2.27
C THR A 321 -18.68 -30.57 2.32
N GLY A 322 -18.09 -30.80 3.51
CA GLY A 322 -16.64 -30.93 3.69
C GLY A 322 -15.83 -29.66 3.37
N LYS A 323 -16.47 -28.55 2.96
CA LYS A 323 -15.80 -27.29 2.65
C LYS A 323 -15.28 -26.62 3.92
N LYS A 324 -13.96 -26.65 4.10
CA LYS A 324 -13.21 -26.03 5.21
C LYS A 324 -13.17 -24.48 5.19
N THR A 325 -13.98 -23.81 4.38
CA THR A 325 -13.96 -22.34 4.26
C THR A 325 -14.87 -21.69 5.31
N GLY A 326 -14.48 -21.75 6.59
CA GLY A 326 -15.21 -21.16 7.72
C GLY A 326 -14.42 -20.03 8.42
N SER A 327 -15.00 -19.42 9.45
CA SER A 327 -14.32 -18.40 10.26
C SER A 327 -13.76 -18.92 11.58
N MET A 328 -13.88 -20.23 11.88
CA MET A 328 -13.36 -20.82 13.11
C MET A 328 -11.91 -20.42 13.39
N GLY A 329 -11.64 -20.04 14.63
CA GLY A 329 -10.33 -19.57 15.09
C GLY A 329 -10.01 -18.13 14.71
N ARG A 330 -10.95 -17.37 14.14
CA ARG A 330 -10.75 -15.96 13.74
C ARG A 330 -11.83 -15.07 14.33
N ILE A 331 -11.43 -13.91 14.83
CA ILE A 331 -12.38 -12.86 15.19
C ILE A 331 -13.09 -12.39 13.91
N THR A 332 -14.42 -12.33 13.95
CA THR A 332 -15.24 -11.74 12.90
C THR A 332 -16.11 -10.64 13.49
N ALA A 333 -16.25 -9.55 12.75
CA ALA A 333 -17.13 -8.45 13.11
C ALA A 333 -18.14 -8.21 11.98
N SER A 334 -19.39 -8.02 12.37
CA SER A 334 -20.49 -7.64 11.48
C SER A 334 -20.76 -6.16 11.63
N PHE A 335 -20.78 -5.44 10.52
CA PHE A 335 -21.11 -4.02 10.47
C PHE A 335 -22.35 -3.81 9.61
N ARG A 336 -23.17 -2.84 10.00
CA ARG A 336 -24.35 -2.41 9.25
C ARG A 336 -24.20 -0.94 8.87
N TYR A 337 -24.50 -0.61 7.62
CA TYR A 337 -24.48 0.76 7.14
C TYR A 337 -25.64 1.55 7.78
N ARG A 338 -25.34 2.73 8.30
CA ARG A 338 -26.34 3.68 8.79
C ARG A 338 -26.81 4.49 7.60
N LYS A 339 -28.07 4.29 7.22
CA LYS A 339 -28.71 5.15 6.20
C LYS A 339 -28.70 6.57 6.74
N VAL A 340 -27.99 7.47 6.08
CA VAL A 340 -28.15 8.90 6.34
C VAL A 340 -29.52 9.24 5.78
N LEU A 341 -30.45 9.59 6.66
CA LEU A 341 -31.69 10.24 6.23
C LEU A 341 -31.25 11.56 5.59
N GLN A 342 -31.51 11.72 4.29
CA GLN A 342 -31.33 13.00 3.61
C GLN A 342 -32.42 13.97 4.07
#